data_AF-A0A7S3FTB3-F1
#
_entry.id   AF-A0A7S3FTB3-F1
#
_cell.length_a   1.000
_cell.length_b   1.000
_cell.length_c   1.000
_cell.angle_alpha   90.00
_cell.angle_beta   90.00
_cell.angle_gamma   90.00
#
_symmetry.space_group_name_H-M   'P 1'
#
loop_
_entity.id
_entity.type
_entity.pdbx_description
1 polymer ?
#
loop_
_entity_poly.entity_id
_entity_poly.type
_entity_poly.pdbx_seq_one_letter_code
_entity_poly.pdbx_strand_id
1 'polypeptide(L)'
;LIDRSVFFEQKNERLSSPEDPLVFNMRFEPLRPFKASTEFVIYKSTGGRWKFNVVFEALEPEVDDVIVIQSPLHKTSSVSFKLNNYLKSYAEFTAFFTSDSAPEFVVFPKNGLLEPYGKEGTNFIISFTPTEYGKAKIGRMVIQTEEMQWTYEIRGSHPQ
;
A
#
# COMPACT_ATOMS: atom_id res chain seq x y z
N LEU A 1 4.52 11.25 -5.69
CA LEU A 1 3.92 9.95 -6.10
C LEU A 1 4.32 9.60 -7.52
N ILE A 2 3.90 10.33 -8.56
CA ILE A 2 4.30 10.05 -9.95
C ILE A 2 5.83 10.00 -10.10
N ASP A 3 6.55 11.04 -9.67
CA ASP A 3 8.01 11.15 -9.85
C ASP A 3 8.82 10.04 -9.14
N ARG A 4 8.20 9.32 -8.20
CA ARG A 4 8.83 8.23 -7.44
C ARG A 4 8.36 6.85 -7.87
N SER A 5 7.31 6.76 -8.69
CA SER A 5 6.69 5.51 -9.11
C SER A 5 6.73 5.29 -10.61
N VAL A 6 6.97 6.34 -11.40
CA VAL A 6 7.02 6.25 -12.86
C VAL A 6 8.41 6.60 -13.34
N PHE A 7 9.05 5.67 -14.04
CA PHE A 7 10.37 5.84 -14.62
C PHE A 7 10.28 5.65 -16.13
N PHE A 8 10.91 6.53 -16.88
CA PHE A 8 11.00 6.45 -18.34
C PHE A 8 12.45 6.31 -18.78
N GLU A 9 12.67 5.45 -19.76
CA GLU A 9 13.94 5.30 -20.47
C GLU A 9 13.65 5.34 -21.96
N GLN A 10 14.22 6.33 -22.66
CA GLN A 10 14.12 6.42 -24.11
C GLN A 10 15.12 5.47 -24.76
N LYS A 11 14.66 4.59 -25.65
CA LYS A 11 15.52 3.57 -26.29
C LYS A 11 16.21 4.05 -27.56
N ASN A 12 15.59 4.99 -28.27
CA ASN A 12 16.17 5.60 -29.46
C ASN A 12 15.94 7.12 -29.45
N GLU A 13 16.97 7.87 -29.80
CA GLU A 13 16.94 9.35 -29.81
C GLU A 13 16.75 9.94 -31.21
N ARG A 14 16.89 9.10 -32.24
CA ARG A 14 16.83 9.50 -33.65
C ARG A 14 15.98 8.53 -34.44
N LEU A 15 15.25 9.08 -35.40
CA LEU A 15 14.48 8.34 -36.40
C LEU A 15 15.21 8.52 -37.73
N SER A 16 15.51 7.42 -38.42
CA SER A 16 16.21 7.43 -39.71
C SER A 16 15.23 7.41 -40.88
N SER A 17 14.06 6.84 -40.66
CA SER A 17 12.91 6.82 -41.57
C SER A 17 11.65 7.36 -40.89
N PRO A 18 10.67 7.92 -41.64
CA PRO A 18 9.36 8.29 -41.10
C PRO A 18 8.58 7.13 -40.45
N GLU A 19 8.87 5.90 -40.85
CA GLU A 19 8.24 4.67 -40.36
C GLU A 19 8.90 4.14 -39.08
N ASP A 20 10.05 4.69 -38.69
CA ASP A 20 10.76 4.26 -37.49
C ASP A 20 9.96 4.68 -36.23
N PRO A 21 9.63 3.75 -35.33
CA PRO A 21 8.96 4.10 -34.09
C PRO A 21 9.92 4.75 -33.10
N LEU A 22 9.44 5.73 -32.34
CA LEU A 22 10.11 6.21 -31.14
C LEU A 22 9.71 5.33 -29.95
N VAL A 23 10.69 4.65 -29.34
CA VAL A 23 10.48 3.61 -28.34
C VAL A 23 10.89 4.11 -26.96
N PHE A 24 10.00 3.94 -26.00
CA PHE A 24 10.23 4.25 -24.60
C PHE A 24 9.92 3.01 -23.75
N ASN A 25 10.80 2.71 -22.81
CA ASN A 25 10.50 1.81 -21.72
C ASN A 25 9.95 2.61 -20.55
N MET A 26 8.84 2.15 -20.00
CA MET A 26 8.23 2.72 -18.81
C MET A 26 8.21 1.66 -17.71
N ARG A 27 8.61 2.03 -16.50
CA ARG A 27 8.39 1.23 -15.29
C ARG A 27 7.43 1.98 -14.38
N PHE A 28 6.38 1.29 -13.94
CA PHE A 28 5.39 1.81 -13.02
C PHE A 28 5.37 0.94 -11.76
N GLU A 29 5.97 1.43 -10.68
CA GLU A 29 6.23 0.70 -9.43
C GLU A 29 5.67 1.51 -8.24
N PRO A 30 4.33 1.63 -8.11
CA PRO A 30 3.70 2.32 -6.99
C PRO A 30 3.79 1.50 -5.69
N LEU A 31 4.05 2.15 -4.55
CA LEU A 31 4.09 1.52 -3.23
C LEU A 31 2.81 1.73 -2.41
N ARG A 32 1.88 2.53 -2.93
CA ARG A 32 0.53 2.70 -2.38
C ARG A 32 -0.47 2.96 -3.51
N PRO A 33 -1.77 2.67 -3.31
CA PRO A 33 -2.80 3.01 -4.28
C PRO A 33 -2.88 4.51 -4.53
N PHE A 34 -2.95 4.90 -5.79
CA PHE A 34 -3.18 6.29 -6.19
C PHE A 34 -3.65 6.37 -7.64
N LYS A 35 -4.35 7.46 -7.95
CA LYS A 35 -4.71 7.81 -9.33
C LYS A 35 -4.19 9.20 -9.64
N ALA A 36 -3.48 9.33 -10.76
CA ALA A 36 -2.96 10.62 -11.17
C ALA A 36 -2.94 10.75 -12.70
N SER A 37 -3.19 11.95 -13.19
CA SER A 37 -3.13 12.29 -14.63
C SER A 37 -1.97 13.24 -14.87
N THR A 38 -1.17 12.97 -15.91
CA THR A 38 -0.01 13.80 -16.29
C THR A 38 0.16 13.86 -17.80
N GLU A 39 1.00 14.79 -18.27
CA GLU A 39 1.36 14.92 -19.68
C GLU A 39 2.71 14.24 -19.95
N PHE A 40 2.74 13.27 -20.85
CA PHE A 40 3.97 12.77 -21.47
C PHE A 40 4.28 13.64 -22.69
N VAL A 41 5.41 14.37 -22.65
CA VAL A 41 5.74 15.38 -23.65
C VAL A 41 7.02 15.00 -24.39
N ILE A 42 6.91 14.88 -25.71
CA ILE A 42 8.05 14.62 -26.59
C ILE A 42 8.46 15.93 -27.24
N TYR A 43 9.73 16.28 -27.10
CA TYR A 43 10.35 17.43 -27.75
C TYR A 43 11.29 16.96 -28.85
N LYS A 44 11.15 17.55 -30.04
CA LYS A 44 12.12 17.39 -31.11
C LYS A 44 13.02 18.62 -31.16
N SER A 45 14.34 18.40 -31.24
CA SER A 45 15.34 19.48 -31.22
C SER A 45 15.18 20.49 -32.36
N THR A 46 14.71 20.04 -33.52
CA THR A 46 14.42 20.89 -34.69
C THR A 46 13.08 21.63 -34.59
N GLY A 47 12.40 21.55 -33.45
CA GLY A 47 11.02 22.02 -33.27
C GLY A 47 10.00 20.88 -33.42
N GLY A 48 8.83 21.11 -32.82
CA GLY A 48 7.77 20.10 -32.67
C GLY A 48 7.65 19.65 -31.22
N ARG A 49 6.40 19.64 -30.73
CA ARG A 49 6.04 19.21 -29.38
C ARG A 49 4.79 18.36 -29.47
N TRP A 50 4.88 17.12 -29.02
CA TRP A 50 3.74 16.20 -28.92
C TRP A 50 3.42 15.99 -27.45
N LYS A 51 2.15 16.17 -27.10
CA LYS A 51 1.65 15.96 -25.75
C LYS A 51 0.69 14.78 -25.76
N PHE A 52 0.89 13.86 -24.82
CA PHE A 52 0.03 12.73 -24.60
C PHE A 52 -0.47 12.78 -23.16
N ASN A 53 -1.79 12.74 -22.97
CA ASN A 53 -2.35 12.63 -21.63
C ASN A 53 -2.23 11.18 -21.18
N VAL A 54 -1.59 10.97 -20.04
CA VAL A 54 -1.37 9.64 -19.45
C VAL A 54 -2.00 9.61 -18.07
N VAL A 55 -2.78 8.56 -17.81
CA VAL A 55 -3.40 8.30 -16.50
C VAL A 55 -2.69 7.11 -15.88
N PHE A 56 -2.13 7.32 -14.71
CA PHE A 56 -1.55 6.28 -13.86
C PHE A 56 -2.54 5.93 -12.77
N GLU A 57 -2.87 4.64 -12.66
CA GLU A 57 -3.79 4.11 -11.68
C GLU A 57 -3.17 2.89 -11.01
N ALA A 58 -2.76 3.08 -9.74
CA ALA A 58 -2.35 2.02 -8.84
C ALA A 58 -3.58 1.60 -8.02
N LEU A 59 -4.03 0.37 -8.20
CA LEU A 59 -5.17 -0.20 -7.49
C LEU A 59 -4.78 -0.67 -6.09
N GLU A 60 -5.79 -1.01 -5.28
CA GLU A 60 -5.54 -1.65 -3.97
C GLU A 60 -4.76 -2.96 -4.17
N PRO A 61 -3.67 -3.18 -3.41
CA PRO A 61 -2.92 -4.43 -3.48
C PRO A 61 -3.72 -5.58 -2.86
N GLU A 62 -3.29 -6.80 -3.16
CA GLU A 62 -3.72 -7.97 -2.39
C GLU A 62 -3.26 -7.86 -0.93
N VAL A 63 -3.90 -8.61 -0.04
CA VAL A 63 -3.54 -8.63 1.38
C VAL A 63 -2.12 -9.19 1.55
N ASP A 64 -1.32 -8.52 2.36
CA ASP A 64 0.06 -8.91 2.66
C ASP A 64 0.11 -10.19 3.50
N ASP A 65 -0.80 -10.34 4.47
CA ASP A 65 -0.89 -11.52 5.32
C ASP A 65 -2.28 -11.68 5.98
N VAL A 66 -2.54 -12.87 6.53
CA VAL A 66 -3.76 -13.23 7.26
C VAL A 66 -3.43 -13.52 8.73
N ILE A 67 -4.01 -12.74 9.64
CA ILE A 67 -3.84 -12.90 11.09
C ILE A 67 -5.11 -13.51 11.68
N VAL A 68 -4.98 -14.67 12.33
CA VAL A 68 -6.09 -15.35 12.98
C VAL A 68 -6.04 -15.10 14.50
N ILE A 69 -7.15 -14.68 15.07
CA ILE A 69 -7.30 -14.43 16.52
C ILE A 69 -8.49 -15.24 17.04
N GLN A 70 -8.25 -16.05 18.06
CA GLN A 70 -9.29 -16.79 18.77
C GLN A 70 -9.56 -16.15 20.13
N SER A 71 -10.82 -15.91 20.45
CA SER A 71 -11.19 -15.35 21.76
C SER A 71 -12.52 -15.90 22.28
N PRO A 72 -12.62 -16.23 23.59
CA PRO A 72 -13.91 -16.53 24.21
C PRO A 72 -14.84 -15.31 24.18
N LEU A 73 -16.15 -15.57 24.24
CA LEU A 73 -17.17 -14.51 24.27
C LEU A 73 -16.89 -13.50 25.42
N HIS A 74 -17.01 -12.22 25.11
CA HIS A 74 -16.78 -11.08 26.02
C HIS A 74 -15.37 -11.00 26.63
N LYS A 75 -14.41 -11.76 26.09
CA LYS A 75 -12.99 -11.62 26.44
C LYS A 75 -12.25 -10.98 25.28
N THR A 76 -11.16 -10.27 25.59
CA THR A 76 -10.27 -9.71 24.58
C THR A 76 -9.08 -10.65 24.43
N SER A 77 -8.82 -11.09 23.19
CA SER A 77 -7.56 -11.72 22.82
C SER A 77 -6.77 -10.78 21.91
N SER A 78 -5.44 -10.78 22.06
CA SER A 78 -4.58 -9.91 21.27
C SER A 78 -3.41 -10.68 20.67
N VAL A 79 -2.99 -10.27 19.48
CA VAL A 79 -1.77 -10.71 18.80
C VAL A 79 -0.92 -9.47 18.55
N SER A 80 0.40 -9.61 18.66
CA SER A 80 1.32 -8.53 18.35
C SER A 80 2.36 -8.94 17.32
N PHE A 81 2.71 -8.01 16.43
CA PHE A 81 3.79 -8.17 15.46
C PHE A 81 4.57 -6.87 15.33
N LYS A 82 5.81 -6.97 14.85
CA LYS A 82 6.64 -5.80 14.57
C LYS A 82 6.66 -5.53 13.07
N LEU A 83 6.59 -4.26 12.70
CA LEU A 83 6.66 -3.79 11.31
C LEU A 83 7.72 -2.69 11.18
N ASN A 84 8.57 -2.80 10.16
CA ASN A 84 9.48 -1.75 9.77
C ASN A 84 8.90 -0.93 8.62
N ASN A 85 9.33 0.33 8.52
CA ASN A 85 9.22 1.07 7.28
C ASN A 85 10.01 0.37 6.18
N TYR A 86 9.52 0.47 4.95
CA TYR A 86 10.21 -0.02 3.76
C TYR A 86 11.50 0.76 3.48
N LEU A 87 11.49 2.06 3.75
CA LEU A 87 12.67 2.91 3.62
C LEU A 87 13.57 2.85 4.86
N LYS A 88 14.84 3.20 4.69
CA LYS A 88 15.83 3.31 5.78
C LYS A 88 15.69 4.61 6.58
N SER A 89 14.48 5.15 6.68
CA SER A 89 14.14 6.37 7.43
C SER A 89 12.89 6.13 8.29
N TYR A 90 12.74 6.91 9.35
CA TYR A 90 11.47 6.95 10.08
C TYR A 90 10.38 7.53 9.17
N ALA A 91 9.14 7.05 9.35
CA ALA A 91 7.98 7.58 8.65
C ALA A 91 6.77 7.62 9.59
N GLU A 92 5.99 8.70 9.50
CA GLU A 92 4.70 8.76 10.17
C GLU A 92 3.75 7.73 9.56
N PHE A 93 3.06 6.98 10.42
CA PHE A 93 2.04 6.02 9.98
C PHE A 93 0.69 6.30 10.61
N THR A 94 -0.34 5.77 9.95
CA THR A 94 -1.68 5.60 10.48
C THR A 94 -2.09 4.13 10.34
N ALA A 95 -2.75 3.59 11.36
CA ALA A 95 -3.24 2.22 11.41
C ALA A 95 -4.72 2.20 11.78
N PHE A 96 -5.53 1.54 10.96
CA PHE A 96 -6.98 1.49 11.11
C PHE A 96 -7.58 0.25 10.48
N PHE A 97 -8.81 -0.07 10.88
CA PHE A 97 -9.65 -1.04 10.18
C PHE A 97 -10.53 -0.30 9.18
N THR A 98 -10.77 -0.91 8.02
CA THR A 98 -11.69 -0.36 7.02
C THR A 98 -13.13 -0.35 7.53
N SER A 99 -13.99 0.48 6.92
CA SER A 99 -15.37 0.71 7.39
C SER A 99 -16.28 -0.52 7.34
N ASP A 100 -15.94 -1.51 6.53
CA ASP A 100 -16.63 -2.80 6.40
C ASP A 100 -16.16 -3.84 7.44
N SER A 101 -15.12 -3.52 8.22
CA SER A 101 -14.61 -4.40 9.27
C SER A 101 -15.50 -4.40 10.50
N ALA A 102 -15.54 -5.53 11.19
CA ALA A 102 -16.31 -5.70 12.41
C ALA A 102 -15.75 -4.80 13.55
N PRO A 103 -16.61 -4.09 14.33
CA PRO A 103 -16.17 -3.18 15.40
C PRO A 103 -15.49 -3.88 16.58
N GLU A 104 -15.58 -5.21 16.66
CA GLU A 104 -14.91 -6.06 17.64
C GLU A 104 -13.38 -6.08 17.46
N PHE A 105 -12.86 -5.60 16.32
CA PHE A 105 -11.43 -5.50 16.04
C PHE A 105 -10.87 -4.11 16.37
N VAL A 106 -9.72 -4.09 17.04
CA VAL A 106 -9.02 -2.87 17.41
C VAL A 106 -7.53 -3.02 17.13
N VAL A 107 -6.90 -1.97 16.62
CA VAL A 107 -5.44 -1.89 16.43
C VAL A 107 -4.85 -0.80 17.32
N PHE A 108 -3.67 -1.08 17.89
CA PHE A 108 -2.87 -0.11 18.65
C PHE A 108 -1.38 -0.29 18.33
N PRO A 109 -0.59 0.79 18.20
CA PRO A 109 -1.02 2.19 18.11
C PRO A 109 -1.74 2.52 16.79
N LYS A 110 -2.61 3.54 16.80
CA LYS A 110 -3.31 4.02 15.58
C LYS A 110 -2.49 5.00 14.76
N ASN A 111 -1.48 5.62 15.36
CA ASN A 111 -0.59 6.59 14.76
C ASN A 111 0.75 6.60 15.50
N GLY A 112 1.80 7.06 14.82
CA GLY A 112 3.14 7.14 15.38
C GLY A 112 4.21 7.14 14.30
N LEU A 113 5.42 6.71 14.67
CA LEU A 113 6.54 6.56 13.76
C LEU A 113 6.87 5.08 13.52
N LEU A 114 6.98 4.68 12.25
CA LEU A 114 7.54 3.40 11.85
C LEU A 114 9.06 3.48 11.91
N GLU A 115 9.67 2.48 12.54
CA GLU A 115 11.12 2.36 12.57
C GLU A 115 11.69 2.06 11.17
N PRO A 116 12.88 2.59 10.83
CA PRO A 116 13.57 2.29 9.57
C PRO A 116 13.73 0.79 9.29
N TYR A 117 13.84 0.45 8.01
CA TYR A 117 14.21 -0.90 7.59
C TYR A 117 15.52 -1.37 8.26
N GLY A 118 15.50 -2.59 8.82
CA GLY A 118 16.65 -3.20 9.51
C GLY A 118 16.83 -2.81 10.98
N LYS A 119 15.86 -2.09 11.57
CA LYS A 119 15.74 -1.89 13.02
C LYS A 119 14.81 -2.94 13.64
N GLU A 120 14.57 -2.86 14.95
CA GLU A 120 13.73 -3.85 15.64
C GLU A 120 12.29 -3.90 15.12
N GLY A 121 11.76 -2.78 14.64
CA GLY A 121 10.40 -2.64 14.12
C GLY A 121 9.45 -2.07 15.17
N THR A 122 8.45 -1.33 14.68
CA THR A 122 7.39 -0.77 15.51
C THR A 122 6.38 -1.86 15.83
N ASN A 123 6.05 -2.03 17.12
CA ASN A 123 5.12 -3.06 17.57
C ASN A 123 3.66 -2.63 17.36
N PHE A 124 2.88 -3.48 16.73
CA PHE A 124 1.45 -3.36 16.55
C PHE A 124 0.73 -4.46 17.31
N ILE A 125 -0.35 -4.11 17.98
CA ILE A 125 -1.20 -5.01 18.76
C ILE A 125 -2.58 -4.97 18.11
N ILE A 126 -3.02 -6.12 17.60
CA ILE A 126 -4.39 -6.34 17.14
C ILE A 126 -5.14 -7.03 18.26
N SER A 127 -6.31 -6.51 18.60
CA SER A 127 -7.21 -7.05 19.62
C SER A 127 -8.54 -7.43 18.99
N PHE A 128 -9.12 -8.53 19.47
CA PHE A 128 -10.45 -9.01 19.10
C PHE A 128 -11.26 -9.27 20.37
N THR A 129 -12.45 -8.67 20.46
CA THR A 129 -13.40 -8.84 21.57
C THR A 129 -14.77 -9.27 21.03
N PRO A 130 -15.04 -10.57 20.89
CA PRO A 130 -16.33 -11.05 20.39
C PRO A 130 -17.45 -10.70 21.38
N THR A 131 -18.47 -10.01 20.89
CA THR A 131 -19.66 -9.64 21.68
C THR A 131 -20.82 -10.60 21.50
N GLU A 132 -20.80 -11.42 20.46
CA GLU A 132 -21.88 -12.34 20.08
C GLU A 132 -21.31 -13.67 19.59
N TYR A 133 -22.04 -14.76 19.87
CA TYR A 133 -21.79 -16.05 19.23
C TYR A 133 -22.14 -15.98 17.75
N GLY A 134 -21.35 -16.64 16.90
CA GLY A 134 -21.66 -16.69 15.48
C GLY A 134 -20.50 -17.15 14.62
N LYS A 135 -20.63 -16.85 13.32
CA LYS A 135 -19.60 -17.12 12.31
C LYS A 135 -18.34 -16.32 12.61
N ALA A 136 -17.21 -16.79 12.08
CA ALA A 136 -15.96 -16.06 12.11
C ALA A 136 -16.16 -14.64 11.53
N LYS A 137 -15.62 -13.65 12.22
CA LYS A 137 -15.60 -12.25 11.80
C LYS A 137 -14.35 -12.02 10.96
N ILE A 138 -14.48 -11.26 9.89
CA ILE A 138 -13.36 -10.88 9.02
C ILE A 138 -13.28 -9.36 9.03
N GLY A 139 -12.07 -8.83 9.17
CA GLY A 139 -11.79 -7.40 9.06
C GLY A 139 -10.54 -7.17 8.22
N ARG A 140 -10.44 -6.00 7.59
CA ARG A 140 -9.27 -5.58 6.83
C ARG A 140 -8.58 -4.45 7.59
N MET A 141 -7.36 -4.71 8.04
CA MET A 141 -6.51 -3.74 8.72
C MET A 141 -5.54 -3.11 7.72
N VAL A 142 -5.42 -1.78 7.75
CA VAL A 142 -4.50 -1.03 6.91
C VAL A 142 -3.51 -0.29 7.82
N ILE A 143 -2.23 -0.44 7.53
CA ILE A 143 -1.16 0.41 8.06
C ILE A 143 -0.57 1.16 6.88
N GLN A 144 -0.56 2.49 6.93
CA GLN A 144 -0.07 3.29 5.81
C GLN A 144 0.79 4.45 6.28
N THR A 145 1.77 4.79 5.45
CA THR A 145 2.60 5.99 5.52
C THR A 145 2.33 6.86 4.30
N GLU A 146 3.05 7.98 4.19
CA GLU A 146 3.01 8.78 2.95
C GLU A 146 3.44 7.97 1.72
N GLU A 147 4.39 7.04 1.88
CA GLU A 147 5.00 6.34 0.74
C GLU A 147 4.42 4.95 0.49
N MET A 148 4.07 4.21 1.54
CA MET A 148 3.72 2.79 1.45
C MET A 148 2.48 2.44 2.28
N GLN A 149 1.74 1.44 1.81
CA GLN A 149 0.60 0.84 2.49
C GLN A 149 0.79 -0.67 2.65
N TRP A 150 0.45 -1.19 3.82
CA TRP A 150 0.32 -2.62 4.13
C TRP A 150 -1.12 -2.93 4.52
N THR A 151 -1.64 -4.05 4.06
CA THR A 151 -3.02 -4.48 4.25
C THR A 151 -3.04 -5.91 4.78
N TYR A 152 -3.76 -6.15 5.89
CA TYR A 152 -3.86 -7.45 6.54
C TYR A 152 -5.31 -7.89 6.64
N GLU A 153 -5.57 -9.17 6.39
CA GLU A 153 -6.87 -9.77 6.70
C GLU A 153 -6.86 -10.32 8.12
N ILE A 154 -7.77 -9.86 8.97
CA ILE A 154 -7.89 -10.30 10.35
C ILE A 154 -9.11 -11.22 10.46
N ARG A 155 -8.91 -12.46 10.92
CA ARG A 155 -9.96 -13.45 11.13
C ARG A 155 -10.17 -13.73 12.61
N GLY A 156 -11.29 -13.27 13.14
CA GLY A 156 -11.72 -13.47 14.53
C GLY A 156 -12.65 -14.66 14.65
N SER A 157 -12.36 -15.61 15.54
CA SER A 157 -13.23 -16.77 15.79
C SER A 157 -13.29 -17.14 17.27
N HIS A 158 -14.27 -17.97 17.63
CA HIS A 158 -14.32 -18.58 18.96
C HIS A 158 -13.34 -19.76 19.03
N PRO A 159 -12.75 -20.04 20.20
CA PRO A 159 -11.95 -21.25 20.42
C PRO A 159 -12.78 -22.50 20.10
N GLN A 160 -12.12 -23.54 19.58
CA GLN A 160 -12.71 -24.86 19.37
C GLN A 160 -12.95 -25.58 20.71
#